data_AF-K4KNG4-F1
#
_entry.id   AF-K4KNG4-F1
#
_cell.length_a   1.000
_cell.length_b   1.000
_cell.length_c   1.000
_cell.angle_alpha   90.00
_cell.angle_beta   90.00
_cell.angle_gamma   90.00
#
_symmetry.space_group_name_H-M   'P 1'
#
loop_
_entity.id
_entity.type
_entity.pdbx_description
1 polymer ?
#
loop_
_entity_poly.entity_id
_entity_poly.type
_entity_poly.pdbx_seq_one_letter_code
_entity_poly.pdbx_strand_id
1 'polypeptide(L)'
;MQIEMLIKDSEFTQVTLANRLGQSVDAEVLCHREGEIDLVVIRSPDQVSARRLAKNAEHFARQLLALCKSTTERLQIVEWREAEEQATLWRWHFSWVGQCPVTAKAAPVKAGHHKLINGILSSLTIAAA
;
A
#
# COMPACT_ATOMS: atom_id res chain seq x y z
N MET A 1 -0.96 -6.68 -25.59
CA MET A 1 -2.24 -6.15 -25.06
C MET A 1 -2.05 -5.92 -23.56
N GLN A 2 -1.49 -4.77 -23.17
CA GLN A 2 -1.37 -4.39 -21.76
C GLN A 2 -2.61 -3.60 -21.41
N ILE A 3 -3.44 -4.16 -20.53
CA ILE A 3 -4.51 -3.39 -19.90
C ILE A 3 -3.79 -2.49 -18.89
N GLU A 4 -3.58 -1.23 -19.25
CA GLU A 4 -3.29 -0.18 -18.28
C GLU A 4 -4.53 -0.05 -17.39
N MET A 5 -4.58 -0.85 -16.34
CA MET A 5 -5.54 -0.70 -15.26
C MET A 5 -5.13 0.58 -14.53
N LEU A 6 -5.69 1.71 -14.99
CA LEU A 6 -5.54 3.02 -14.39
C LEU A 6 -6.05 2.90 -12.95
N ILE A 7 -5.13 2.83 -11.97
CA ILE A 7 -5.51 3.08 -10.59
C ILE A 7 -6.04 4.50 -10.57
N LYS A 8 -7.31 4.63 -10.24
CA LYS A 8 -7.91 5.94 -10.00
C LYS A 8 -7.32 6.43 -8.68
N ASP A 9 -6.67 7.60 -8.76
CA ASP A 9 -6.28 8.32 -7.56
C ASP A 9 -7.56 8.52 -6.74
N SER A 10 -7.64 7.94 -5.53
CA SER A 10 -8.78 8.01 -4.58
C SER A 10 -9.75 6.82 -4.50
N GLU A 11 -9.51 5.67 -5.16
CA GLU A 11 -10.33 4.44 -4.94
C GLU A 11 -9.45 3.20 -4.74
N PHE A 12 -9.94 2.22 -3.95
CA PHE A 12 -9.30 0.91 -3.88
C PHE A 12 -9.50 0.17 -5.20
N THR A 13 -8.39 -0.22 -5.82
CA THR A 13 -8.35 -0.95 -7.07
C THR A 13 -7.76 -2.34 -6.82
N GLN A 14 -8.40 -3.36 -7.38
CA GLN A 14 -7.84 -4.72 -7.40
C GLN A 14 -6.64 -4.75 -8.34
N VAL A 15 -5.50 -5.24 -7.85
CA VAL A 15 -4.25 -5.34 -8.60
C VAL A 15 -3.64 -6.71 -8.39
N THR A 16 -2.92 -7.20 -9.39
CA THR A 16 -2.15 -8.45 -9.27
C THR A 16 -0.67 -8.09 -9.17
N LEU A 17 -0.04 -8.45 -8.05
CA LEU A 17 1.38 -8.27 -7.79
C LEU A 17 2.12 -9.61 -7.90
N ALA A 18 3.35 -9.59 -8.39
CA ALA A 18 4.22 -10.76 -8.35
C ALA A 18 4.93 -10.86 -7.00
N ASN A 19 4.85 -12.02 -6.35
CA ASN A 19 5.61 -12.29 -5.13
C ASN A 19 7.10 -12.55 -5.43
N ARG A 20 7.92 -12.80 -4.41
CA ARG A 20 9.36 -13.06 -4.59
C ARG A 20 9.71 -14.29 -5.43
N LEU A 21 8.76 -15.19 -5.65
CA LEU A 21 8.87 -16.38 -6.51
C LEU A 21 8.27 -16.14 -7.90
N GLY A 22 7.83 -14.92 -8.21
CA GLY A 22 7.16 -14.58 -9.48
C GLY A 22 5.71 -15.03 -9.57
N GLN A 23 5.10 -15.50 -8.48
CA GLN A 23 3.71 -15.95 -8.48
C GLN A 23 2.77 -14.77 -8.29
N SER A 24 1.65 -14.78 -9.00
CA SER A 24 0.58 -13.78 -8.88
C SER A 24 -0.07 -13.79 -7.49
N VAL A 25 -0.23 -12.62 -6.91
CA VAL A 25 -0.91 -12.35 -5.66
C VAL A 25 -1.83 -11.16 -5.87
N ASP A 26 -3.13 -11.41 -5.72
CA ASP A 26 -4.11 -10.32 -5.77
C ASP A 26 -4.07 -9.49 -4.49
N ALA A 27 -4.23 -8.19 -4.65
CA ALA A 27 -4.24 -7.21 -3.57
C ALA A 27 -5.19 -6.06 -3.92
N GLU A 28 -5.80 -5.45 -2.90
CA GLU A 28 -6.49 -4.18 -3.07
C GLU A 28 -5.57 -3.04 -2.67
N VAL A 29 -5.38 -2.10 -3.60
CA VAL A 29 -4.46 -0.98 -3.45
C VAL A 29 -5.16 0.33 -3.76
N LEU A 30 -4.94 1.31 -2.91
CA LEU A 30 -5.29 2.71 -3.12
C LEU A 30 -3.98 3.50 -3.32
N CYS A 31 -3.88 4.25 -4.41
CA CYS A 31 -2.86 5.29 -4.55
C CYS A 31 -3.53 6.67 -4.33
N HIS A 32 -2.90 7.53 -3.54
CA HIS A 32 -3.36 8.89 -3.29
C HIS A 32 -2.16 9.83 -3.21
N ARG A 33 -2.18 10.95 -3.93
CA ARG A 33 -1.10 11.95 -3.90
C ARG A 33 -1.56 13.17 -3.11
N GLU A 34 -0.81 13.52 -2.08
CA GLU A 34 -1.04 14.70 -1.25
C GLU A 34 0.27 15.46 -1.04
N GLY A 35 0.40 16.60 -1.72
CA GLY A 35 1.62 17.42 -1.70
C GLY A 35 2.87 16.64 -2.11
N GLU A 36 3.83 16.53 -1.19
CA GLU A 36 5.11 15.84 -1.38
C GLU A 36 5.06 14.34 -1.08
N ILE A 37 3.88 13.81 -0.71
CA ILE A 37 3.72 12.40 -0.34
C ILE A 37 2.80 11.70 -1.35
N ASP A 38 3.24 10.54 -1.80
CA ASP A 38 2.40 9.60 -2.53
C ASP A 38 2.08 8.43 -1.59
N LEU A 39 0.87 8.46 -1.02
CA LEU A 39 0.38 7.45 -0.11
C LEU A 39 -0.16 6.25 -0.91
N VAL A 40 0.30 5.06 -0.52
CA VAL A 40 -0.20 3.80 -1.03
C VAL A 40 -0.76 3.00 0.13
N VAL A 41 -2.04 2.67 0.08
CA VAL A 41 -2.68 1.82 1.09
C VAL A 41 -2.95 0.45 0.49
N ILE A 42 -2.48 -0.61 1.15
CA ILE A 42 -2.72 -2.00 0.76
C ILE A 42 -3.61 -2.64 1.82
N ARG A 43 -4.70 -3.29 1.41
CA ARG A 43 -5.55 -4.04 2.34
C ARG A 43 -4.99 -5.43 2.66
N SER A 44 -5.18 -5.84 3.90
CA SER A 44 -4.91 -7.18 4.40
C SER A 44 -6.13 -7.63 5.22
N PRO A 45 -7.12 -8.28 4.56
CA PRO A 45 -8.40 -8.62 5.19
C PRO A 45 -8.25 -9.66 6.32
N ASP A 46 -7.21 -10.50 6.25
CA ASP A 46 -6.92 -11.53 7.23
C ASP A 46 -5.42 -11.57 7.61
N GLN A 47 -5.09 -12.33 8.65
CA GLN A 47 -3.70 -12.53 9.06
C GLN A 47 -2.86 -13.23 7.98
N VAL A 48 -3.46 -14.03 7.11
CA VAL A 48 -2.76 -14.75 6.05
C VAL A 48 -2.22 -13.76 5.02
N SER A 49 -3.04 -12.78 4.65
CA SER A 49 -2.74 -11.68 3.73
C SER A 49 -1.66 -10.77 4.32
N ALA A 50 -1.79 -10.40 5.60
CA ALA A 50 -0.76 -9.61 6.30
C ALA A 50 0.61 -10.33 6.32
N ARG A 51 0.63 -11.64 6.64
CA ARG A 51 1.87 -12.45 6.60
C ARG A 51 2.42 -12.57 5.18
N ARG A 52 1.55 -12.67 4.17
CA ARG A 52 1.95 -12.73 2.76
C ARG A 52 2.58 -11.42 2.32
N LEU A 53 1.99 -10.28 2.70
CA LEU A 53 2.57 -8.96 2.48
C LEU A 53 3.96 -8.85 3.09
N ALA A 54 4.09 -9.21 4.37
CA ALA A 54 5.35 -9.10 5.08
C ALA A 54 6.49 -9.94 4.47
N LYS A 55 6.18 -11.11 3.93
CA LYS A 55 7.16 -11.99 3.26
C LYS A 55 7.63 -11.49 1.90
N ASN A 56 6.92 -10.53 1.32
CA ASN A 56 7.12 -10.05 -0.05
C ASN A 56 7.22 -8.52 -0.14
N ALA A 57 7.42 -7.86 1.00
CA ALA A 57 7.27 -6.42 1.13
C ALA A 57 8.16 -5.64 0.16
N GLU A 58 9.43 -6.05 -0.01
CA GLU A 58 10.35 -5.43 -0.96
C GLU A 58 9.88 -5.59 -2.41
N HIS A 59 9.47 -6.79 -2.80
CA HIS A 59 8.97 -7.05 -4.15
C HIS A 59 7.70 -6.26 -4.46
N PHE A 60 6.79 -6.16 -3.49
CA PHE A 60 5.57 -5.39 -3.62
C PHE A 60 5.88 -3.89 -3.66
N ALA A 61 6.76 -3.37 -2.81
CA ALA A 61 7.13 -1.96 -2.81
C ALA A 61 7.69 -1.51 -4.17
N ARG A 62 8.54 -2.33 -4.80
CA ARG A 62 9.07 -2.07 -6.16
C ARG A 62 7.94 -1.93 -7.20
N GLN A 63 6.96 -2.84 -7.15
CA GLN A 63 5.84 -2.84 -8.09
C GLN A 63 4.87 -1.68 -7.82
N LEU A 64 4.59 -1.38 -6.56
CA LEU A 64 3.72 -0.27 -6.15
C LEU A 64 4.30 1.09 -6.50
N LEU A 65 5.63 1.25 -6.37
CA LEU A 65 6.35 2.43 -6.83
C LEU A 65 6.06 2.71 -8.32
N ALA A 66 6.17 1.67 -9.16
CA ALA A 66 5.90 1.79 -10.60
C ALA A 66 4.40 1.99 -10.89
N LEU A 67 3.55 1.21 -10.22
CA LEU A 67 2.10 1.18 -10.42
C LEU A 67 1.45 2.52 -10.06
N CYS A 68 1.84 3.13 -8.94
CA CYS A 68 1.36 4.45 -8.51
C CYS A 68 2.13 5.61 -9.19
N LYS A 69 3.05 5.32 -10.12
CA LYS A 69 3.91 6.30 -10.81
C LYS A 69 4.59 7.26 -9.82
N SER A 70 5.14 6.71 -8.75
CA SER A 70 5.75 7.46 -7.65
C SER A 70 7.29 7.40 -7.73
N THR A 71 7.95 8.06 -6.78
CA THR A 71 9.41 8.06 -6.58
C THR A 71 9.74 7.56 -5.18
N THR A 72 10.96 7.08 -4.97
CA THR A 72 11.38 6.48 -3.71
C THR A 72 11.33 7.46 -2.53
N GLU A 73 11.46 8.75 -2.82
CA GLU A 73 11.44 9.85 -1.85
C GLU A 73 10.02 10.20 -1.41
N ARG A 74 9.04 10.07 -2.32
CA ARG A 74 7.63 10.44 -2.09
C ARG A 74 6.79 9.27 -1.56
N LEU A 75 7.17 8.03 -1.90
CA LEU A 75 6.36 6.85 -1.65
C LEU A 75 6.23 6.54 -0.15
N GLN A 76 4.99 6.50 0.34
CA GLN A 76 4.64 6.03 1.68
C GLN A 76 3.68 4.85 1.57
N ILE A 77 4.10 3.66 2.01
CA ILE A 77 3.25 2.47 1.99
C ILE A 77 2.66 2.24 3.39
N VAL A 78 1.34 2.12 3.44
CA VAL A 78 0.56 1.77 4.63
C VAL A 78 -0.22 0.49 4.34
N GLU A 79 -0.20 -0.43 5.30
CA GLU A 79 -1.01 -1.62 5.30
C GLU A 79 -2.22 -1.40 6.22
N TRP A 80 -3.41 -1.65 5.69
CA TRP A 80 -4.65 -1.67 6.46
C TRP A 80 -5.01 -3.12 6.78
N ARG A 81 -4.89 -3.51 8.05
CA ARG A 81 -5.25 -4.84 8.55
C ARG A 81 -6.66 -4.82 9.12
N GLU A 82 -7.55 -5.64 8.57
CA GLU A 82 -8.96 -5.73 9.01
C GLU A 82 -9.20 -6.91 9.96
N ALA A 83 -8.21 -7.78 10.14
CA ALA A 83 -8.31 -9.07 10.82
C ALA A 83 -8.47 -9.01 12.37
N GLU A 84 -8.57 -7.82 12.95
CA GLU A 84 -8.72 -7.61 14.40
C GLU A 84 -10.09 -6.98 14.70
N GLU A 85 -10.53 -7.00 15.96
CA GLU A 85 -11.79 -6.34 16.39
C GLU A 85 -11.84 -4.84 16.00
N GLN A 86 -10.67 -4.26 15.71
CA GLN A 86 -10.51 -2.93 15.15
C GLN A 86 -9.50 -2.96 14.01
N ALA A 87 -9.82 -2.25 12.92
CA ALA A 87 -8.88 -2.00 11.84
C ALA A 87 -7.60 -1.34 12.35
N THR A 88 -6.43 -1.93 12.06
CA THR A 88 -5.12 -1.35 12.39
C THR A 88 -4.35 -0.92 11.16
N LEU A 89 -3.58 0.16 11.31
CA LEU A 89 -2.73 0.70 10.26
C LEU A 89 -1.27 0.46 10.59
N TRP A 90 -0.52 -0.05 9.61
CA TRP A 90 0.92 -0.33 9.73
C TRP A 90 1.69 0.41 8.64
N ARG A 91 2.70 1.19 9.01
CA ARG A 91 3.58 1.87 8.06
C ARG A 91 4.77 0.98 7.72
N TRP A 92 4.99 0.79 6.42
CA TRP A 92 6.16 0.12 5.90
C TRP A 92 7.27 1.12 5.63
N HIS A 93 8.46 0.82 6.14
CA HIS A 93 9.69 1.58 5.92
C HIS A 93 10.63 0.75 5.07
N PHE A 94 11.15 1.35 4.01
CA PHE A 94 12.08 0.72 3.10
C PHE A 94 13.37 1.53 2.99
N SER A 95 14.50 0.83 2.97
CA SER A 95 15.75 1.41 2.46
C SER A 95 15.85 1.13 0.97
N TRP A 96 16.26 2.11 0.18
CA TRP A 96 16.33 2.02 -1.28
C TRP A 96 17.75 2.18 -1.79
N VAL A 97 18.09 1.48 -2.87
CA VAL A 97 19.26 1.75 -3.72
C VAL A 97 18.74 1.97 -5.15
N GLY A 98 18.75 3.22 -5.59
CA GLY A 98 17.96 3.63 -6.74
C GLY A 98 16.48 3.31 -6.49
N GLN A 99 15.85 2.57 -7.40
CA GLN A 99 14.46 2.15 -7.24
C GLN A 99 14.30 0.74 -6.63
N CYS A 100 15.38 0.11 -6.15
CA CYS A 100 15.34 -1.23 -5.58
C CYS A 100 15.27 -1.16 -4.04
N PRO A 101 14.22 -1.72 -3.41
CA PRO A 101 14.12 -1.79 -1.96
C PRO A 101 15.04 -2.90 -1.42
N VAL A 102 15.79 -2.61 -0.37
CA VAL A 102 16.84 -3.48 0.20
C VAL A 102 16.44 -4.02 1.57
N THR A 103 15.62 -3.26 2.32
CA THR A 103 15.07 -3.71 3.60
C THR A 103 13.61 -3.31 3.70
N ALA A 104 12.82 -4.10 4.43
CA ALA A 104 11.44 -3.75 4.78
C ALA A 104 11.20 -3.91 6.28
N LYS A 105 10.61 -2.88 6.91
CA LYS A 105 10.19 -2.91 8.32
C LYS A 105 8.81 -2.29 8.49
N ALA A 106 7.88 -3.06 9.05
CA ALA A 106 6.56 -2.57 9.41
C ALA A 106 6.53 -2.10 10.87
N ALA A 107 5.85 -0.99 11.13
CA ALA A 107 5.56 -0.50 12.46
C ALA A 107 4.11 0.01 12.54
N PRO A 108 3.44 -0.10 13.69
CA PRO A 108 2.10 0.47 13.85
C PRO A 108 2.16 1.99 13.64
N VAL A 109 1.15 2.53 12.95
CA VAL A 109 1.03 3.97 12.77
C VAL A 109 0.71 4.61 14.13
N LYS A 110 1.39 5.71 14.47
CA LYS A 110 1.11 6.44 15.72
C LYS A 110 -0.22 7.21 15.61
N ALA A 111 -0.90 7.43 16.73
CA ALA A 111 -2.22 8.06 16.81
C ALA A 111 -2.36 9.41 16.05
N GLY A 112 -1.30 10.24 16.01
CA GLY A 112 -1.32 11.50 15.24
C GLY A 112 -1.40 11.30 13.72
N HIS A 113 -0.73 10.27 13.19
CA HIS A 113 -0.75 9.93 11.76
C HIS A 113 -1.99 9.08 11.39
N HIS A 114 -2.60 8.41 12.37
CA HIS A 114 -3.90 7.75 12.17
C HIS A 114 -4.97 8.75 11.72
N LYS A 115 -5.01 9.96 12.27
CA LYS A 115 -6.06 10.94 11.92
C LYS A 115 -5.99 11.37 10.45
N LEU A 116 -4.79 11.59 9.91
CA LEU A 116 -4.60 11.94 8.50
C LEU A 116 -5.02 10.78 7.59
N ILE A 117 -4.48 9.58 7.83
CA ILE A 117 -4.76 8.40 7.00
C ILE A 117 -6.25 8.02 7.09
N ASN A 118 -6.85 8.06 8.29
CA ASN A 118 -8.28 7.83 8.46
C ASN A 118 -9.11 8.94 7.82
N GLY A 119 -8.64 10.19 7.83
CA GLY A 119 -9.28 11.30 7.14
C GLY A 119 -9.33 11.06 5.63
N ILE A 120 -8.22 10.65 5.03
CA ILE A 120 -8.14 10.22 3.63
C ILE A 120 -9.12 9.07 3.42
N LEU A 121 -8.95 7.93 4.11
CA LEU A 121 -9.79 6.75 3.94
C LEU A 121 -11.29 7.05 4.10
N SER A 122 -11.66 7.90 5.07
CA SER A 122 -13.06 8.30 5.31
C SER A 122 -13.61 9.20 4.20
N SER A 123 -12.80 10.12 3.66
CA SER A 123 -13.19 10.95 2.51
C SER A 123 -13.41 10.14 1.25
N LEU A 124 -12.68 9.02 1.09
CA LEU A 124 -12.82 8.11 -0.04
C LEU A 124 -14.05 7.22 0.07
N THR A 125 -14.40 6.77 1.28
CA THR A 125 -15.64 6.00 1.51
C THR A 125 -16.90 6.82 1.22
N ILE A 126 -16.87 8.14 1.44
CA ILE A 126 -18.02 9.03 1.18
C ILE A 126 -18.23 9.27 -0.33
N ALA A 127 -17.16 9.25 -1.13
CA ALA A 127 -17.26 9.48 -2.58
C ALA A 127 -17.78 8.27 -3.37
N ALA A 128 -17.88 7.09 -2.74
CA ALA A 128 -18.31 5.84 -3.35
C ALA A 128 -19.77 5.44 -3.03
N ALA A 129 -20.54 6.33 -2.38
CA ALA A 129 -21.96 6.15 -2.05
C ALA A 129 -22.84 7.11 -2.85
#